data_AF-A0A8H6TL90-F1
#
_entry.id   AF-A0A8H6TL90-F1
#
_cell.length_a   1.000
_cell.length_b   1.000
_cell.length_c   1.000
_cell.angle_alpha   90.00
_cell.angle_beta   90.00
_cell.angle_gamma   90.00
#
_symmetry.space_group_name_H-M   'P 1'
#
loop_
_entity.id
_entity.type
_entity.pdbx_description
1 polymer ?
#
loop_
_entity_poly.entity_id
_entity_poly.type
_entity_poly.pdbx_seq_one_letter_code
_entity_poly.pdbx_strand_id
1 'polypeptide(L)'
;MTSDEPKPSAASLRNALVQVDEEIEEWNAHLLQLQQKRAGICTRLDAVVYPVLSLPVEITTEIFKHYVAGVVVWVGGSNSGRGPWVLAAVCRAWRAIALHVPALWADMCLQGSSSASQHEKTKQMLESYLSRSA
;
A
#
# COMPACT_ATOMS: atom_id res chain seq x y z
N MET A 1 27.16 -0.76 54.69
CA MET A 1 27.19 0.44 53.82
C MET A 1 25.88 0.44 53.05
N THR A 2 24.79 0.78 53.75
CA THR A 2 23.41 0.75 53.23
C THR A 2 22.90 2.16 53.41
N SER A 3 22.88 2.92 52.31
CA SER A 3 22.38 4.28 52.28
C SER A 3 20.90 4.29 52.68
N ASP A 4 20.61 5.02 53.74
CA ASP A 4 19.28 5.28 54.28
C ASP A 4 18.65 6.37 53.42
N GLU A 5 17.90 5.96 52.39
CA GLU A 5 17.16 6.89 51.53
C GLU A 5 15.95 7.42 52.30
N PRO A 6 15.81 8.74 52.52
CA PRO A 6 14.76 9.29 53.36
C PRO A 6 13.39 8.98 52.74
N LYS A 7 12.56 8.25 53.50
CA LYS A 7 11.22 7.85 53.05
C LYS A 7 10.40 9.09 52.64
N PRO A 8 9.82 9.10 51.43
CA PRO A 8 9.06 10.25 50.95
C PRO A 8 7.85 10.49 51.86
N SER A 9 7.70 11.75 52.29
CA SER A 9 6.53 12.19 53.07
C SER A 9 5.24 12.00 52.27
N ALA A 10 4.15 11.63 52.93
CA ALA A 10 2.83 11.49 52.31
C ALA A 10 2.37 12.76 51.57
N ALA A 11 2.81 13.95 52.02
CA ALA A 11 2.53 15.21 51.33
C ALA A 11 3.26 15.30 49.98
N SER A 12 4.51 14.84 49.91
CA SER A 12 5.30 14.80 48.66
C SER A 12 4.66 13.89 47.62
N LEU A 13 4.20 12.71 48.04
CA LEU A 13 3.52 11.76 47.16
C LEU A 13 2.18 12.29 46.65
N ARG A 14 1.41 13.01 47.47
CA ARG A 14 0.17 13.67 47.03
C ARG A 14 0.44 14.75 45.99
N ASN A 15 1.47 15.57 46.20
CA ASN A 15 1.85 16.60 45.23
C ASN A 15 2.32 15.98 43.90
N ALA A 16 3.10 14.91 43.96
CA ALA A 16 3.53 14.18 42.76
C ALA A 16 2.34 13.56 42.01
N LEU A 17 1.34 13.05 42.72
CA LEU A 17 0.10 12.56 42.09
C LEU A 17 -0.66 13.70 41.38
N VAL A 18 -0.82 14.85 42.04
CA VAL A 18 -1.49 16.02 41.43
C VAL A 18 -0.76 16.45 40.14
N GLN A 19 0.58 16.48 40.15
CA GLN A 19 1.35 16.81 38.94
C GLN A 19 1.12 15.80 37.81
N VAL A 20 1.13 14.50 38.12
CA VAL A 20 0.88 13.46 37.13
C VAL A 20 -0.55 13.52 36.59
N ASP A 21 -1.54 13.80 37.45
CA ASP A 21 -2.94 13.95 37.04
C ASP A 21 -3.12 15.17 36.11
N GLU A 22 -2.47 16.30 36.41
CA GLU A 22 -2.45 17.49 35.55
C GLU A 22 -1.82 17.19 34.18
N GLU A 23 -0.69 16.47 34.16
CA GLU A 23 -0.06 16.03 32.91
C GLU A 23 -0.99 15.09 32.12
N ILE A 24 -1.66 14.14 32.77
CA ILE A 24 -2.62 13.24 32.13
C ILE A 24 -3.76 14.04 31.50
N GLU A 25 -4.31 15.03 32.20
CA GLU A 25 -5.37 15.90 31.67
C GLU A 25 -4.90 16.68 30.44
N GLU A 26 -3.70 17.26 30.48
CA GLU A 26 -3.11 17.98 29.34
C GLU A 26 -2.93 17.06 28.13
N TRP A 27 -2.32 15.89 28.32
CA TRP A 27 -2.09 14.93 27.24
C TRP A 27 -3.40 14.40 26.66
N ASN A 28 -4.42 14.17 27.49
CA ASN A 28 -5.74 13.76 27.03
C ASN A 28 -6.42 14.85 26.19
N ALA A 29 -6.30 16.13 26.61
CA ALA A 29 -6.82 17.24 25.82
C ALA A 29 -6.13 17.33 24.45
N HIS A 30 -4.81 17.16 24.42
CA HIS A 30 -4.06 17.15 23.16
C HIS A 30 -4.44 15.95 22.28
N LEU A 31 -4.64 14.76 22.86
CA LEU A 31 -5.08 13.57 22.16
C LEU A 31 -6.46 13.77 21.54
N LEU A 32 -7.40 14.40 22.26
CA LEU A 32 -8.72 14.76 21.76
C LEU A 32 -8.61 15.69 20.54
N GLN A 33 -7.75 16.70 20.62
CA GLN A 33 -7.52 17.64 19.51
C GLN A 33 -6.97 16.92 18.27
N LEU A 34 -6.01 16.03 18.44
CA LEU A 34 -5.46 15.23 17.34
C LEU A 34 -6.50 14.29 16.73
N GLN A 35 -7.36 13.69 17.55
CA GLN A 35 -8.46 12.85 17.08
C GLN A 35 -9.49 13.64 16.28
N GLN A 36 -9.87 14.85 16.72
CA GLN A 36 -10.75 15.74 15.97
C GLN A 36 -10.13 16.13 14.63
N LYS A 37 -8.84 16.49 14.62
CA LYS A 37 -8.12 16.80 13.38
C LYS A 37 -8.07 15.60 12.43
N ARG A 38 -7.82 14.40 12.96
CA ARG A 38 -7.84 13.15 12.18
C ARG A 38 -9.22 12.92 11.57
N ALA A 39 -10.28 13.03 12.37
CA ALA A 39 -11.66 12.85 11.89
C ALA A 39 -11.98 13.82 10.75
N GLY A 40 -11.63 15.11 10.90
CA GLY A 40 -11.83 16.10 9.85
C GLY A 40 -11.06 15.80 8.56
N ILE A 41 -9.84 15.26 8.65
CA ILE A 41 -9.07 14.83 7.47
C ILE A 41 -9.73 13.62 6.80
N CYS A 42 -10.13 12.61 7.58
CA CYS A 42 -10.81 11.42 7.06
C CYS A 42 -12.10 11.81 6.31
N THR A 43 -12.96 12.63 6.91
CA THR A 43 -14.20 13.09 6.26
C THR A 43 -13.92 13.82 4.95
N ARG A 44 -12.86 14.64 4.89
CA ARG A 44 -12.47 15.32 3.64
C ARG A 44 -11.98 14.34 2.58
N LEU A 45 -11.23 13.31 2.98
CA LEU A 45 -10.76 12.27 2.06
C LEU A 45 -11.93 11.42 1.53
N ASP A 46 -12.89 11.06 2.38
CA ASP A 46 -14.07 10.29 1.98
C ASP A 46 -14.96 11.06 0.97
N ALA A 47 -14.96 12.39 1.05
CA ALA A 47 -15.65 13.25 0.09
C ALA A 47 -14.91 13.38 -1.25
N VAL A 48 -13.62 13.01 -1.33
CA VAL A 48 -12.88 13.02 -2.60
C VAL A 48 -13.33 11.84 -3.45
N VAL A 49 -14.01 12.14 -4.55
CA VAL A 49 -14.29 11.15 -5.58
C VAL A 49 -12.98 10.86 -6.30
N TYR A 50 -12.57 9.60 -6.32
CA TYR A 50 -11.47 9.12 -7.16
C TYR A 50 -12.10 8.50 -8.41
N PRO A 51 -12.15 9.21 -9.56
CA PRO A 51 -12.85 8.74 -10.75
C PRO A 51 -12.38 7.35 -11.17
N VAL A 52 -11.08 7.09 -11.02
CA VAL A 52 -10.47 5.81 -11.39
C VAL A 52 -10.84 4.63 -10.48
N LEU A 53 -11.49 4.90 -9.35
CA LEU A 53 -12.09 3.90 -8.46
C LEU A 53 -13.61 3.80 -8.65
N SER A 54 -14.24 4.74 -9.36
CA SER A 54 -15.68 4.74 -9.64
C SER A 54 -16.03 4.41 -11.09
N LEU A 55 -15.02 4.27 -11.97
CA LEU A 55 -15.22 3.81 -13.34
C LEU A 55 -15.76 2.37 -13.35
N PRO A 56 -16.73 2.06 -14.23
CA PRO A 56 -17.12 0.69 -14.51
C PRO A 56 -15.90 -0.15 -14.95
N VAL A 57 -15.97 -1.45 -14.68
CA VAL A 57 -14.88 -2.38 -14.99
C VAL A 57 -14.59 -2.42 -16.49
N GLU A 58 -15.62 -2.25 -17.33
CA GLU A 58 -15.54 -2.23 -18.78
C GLU A 58 -14.69 -1.04 -19.26
N ILE A 59 -14.97 0.16 -18.73
CA ILE A 59 -14.22 1.38 -19.10
C ILE A 59 -12.78 1.29 -18.60
N THR A 60 -12.57 0.80 -17.38
CA THR A 60 -11.23 0.59 -16.81
C THR A 60 -10.43 -0.40 -17.66
N THR A 61 -11.08 -1.47 -18.12
CA THR A 61 -10.49 -2.48 -18.99
C THR A 61 -10.08 -1.90 -20.35
N GLU A 62 -10.93 -1.07 -20.98
CA GLU A 62 -10.57 -0.41 -22.23
C GLU A 62 -9.40 0.57 -22.06
N ILE A 63 -9.36 1.34 -20.97
CA ILE A 63 -8.21 2.18 -20.63
C ILE A 63 -6.94 1.34 -20.52
N PHE A 64 -7.00 0.18 -19.85
CA PHE A 64 -5.86 -0.72 -19.71
C PHE A 64 -5.37 -1.25 -21.06
N LYS A 65 -6.30 -1.65 -21.95
CA LYS A 65 -5.95 -2.09 -23.31
C LYS A 65 -5.24 -0.99 -24.08
N HIS A 66 -5.74 0.25 -24.02
CA HIS A 66 -5.08 1.39 -24.65
C HIS A 66 -3.70 1.71 -24.04
N TYR A 67 -3.54 1.53 -22.74
CA TYR A 67 -2.25 1.74 -22.06
C TYR A 67 -1.18 0.73 -22.48
N VAL A 68 -1.57 -0.53 -22.70
CA VAL A 68 -0.67 -1.63 -23.11
C VAL A 68 -0.52 -1.70 -24.63
N ALA A 69 -1.43 -1.13 -25.40
CA ALA A 69 -1.38 -1.14 -26.87
C ALA A 69 -0.03 -0.62 -27.40
N GLY A 70 0.61 -1.41 -28.27
CA GLY A 70 1.90 -1.08 -28.88
C GLY A 70 3.11 -1.23 -27.94
N VAL A 71 2.91 -1.76 -26.72
CA VAL A 71 4.00 -2.05 -25.77
C VAL A 71 4.32 -3.54 -25.82
N VAL A 72 5.58 -3.86 -26.13
CA VAL A 72 6.10 -5.22 -25.96
C VAL A 72 6.41 -5.43 -24.48
N VAL A 73 5.71 -6.36 -23.84
CA VAL A 73 5.87 -6.65 -22.41
C VAL A 73 7.08 -7.58 -22.22
N TRP A 74 8.19 -7.03 -21.73
CA TRP A 74 9.40 -7.82 -21.49
C TRP A 74 9.38 -8.48 -20.11
N VAL A 75 9.37 -9.81 -20.07
CA VAL A 75 9.47 -10.57 -18.81
C VAL A 75 10.95 -10.81 -18.50
N GLY A 76 11.36 -10.46 -17.27
CA GLY A 76 12.74 -10.65 -16.79
C GLY A 76 13.71 -9.50 -17.07
N GLY A 77 13.25 -8.42 -17.72
CA GLY A 77 14.05 -7.23 -18.06
C GLY A 77 13.96 -6.09 -17.04
N SER A 78 14.97 -5.22 -17.06
CA SER A 78 14.97 -3.94 -16.32
C SER A 78 13.93 -3.00 -16.93
N ASN A 79 12.75 -2.97 -16.31
CA ASN A 79 11.84 -1.83 -16.27
C ASN A 79 11.40 -1.27 -17.64
N SER A 80 10.57 -2.03 -18.36
CA SER A 80 9.61 -1.37 -19.25
C SER A 80 8.60 -0.68 -18.34
N GLY A 81 8.74 0.63 -18.12
CA GLY A 81 7.81 1.45 -17.31
C GLY A 81 6.36 1.50 -17.84
N ARG A 82 5.99 0.55 -18.70
CA ARG A 82 4.66 0.30 -19.25
C ARG A 82 4.44 -1.20 -19.39
N GLY A 83 3.23 -1.63 -19.02
CA GLY A 83 2.78 -3.00 -19.20
C GLY A 83 1.77 -3.44 -18.13
N PRO A 84 1.19 -4.64 -18.27
CA PRO A 84 0.17 -5.17 -17.37
C PRO A 84 0.64 -5.27 -15.92
N TRP A 85 1.94 -5.48 -15.72
CA TRP A 85 2.60 -5.54 -14.42
C TRP A 85 2.47 -4.23 -13.62
N VAL A 86 2.61 -3.09 -14.31
CA VAL A 86 2.48 -1.77 -13.71
C VAL A 86 1.04 -1.56 -13.26
N LEU A 87 0.07 -1.90 -14.11
CA LEU A 87 -1.36 -1.83 -13.79
C LEU A 87 -1.71 -2.73 -12.59
N ALA A 88 -1.21 -3.97 -12.59
CA ALA A 88 -1.43 -4.90 -11.51
C ALA A 88 -0.76 -4.46 -10.20
N ALA A 89 0.27 -3.62 -10.23
CA ALA A 89 0.95 -3.12 -9.03
C ALA A 89 0.24 -1.96 -8.35
N VAL A 90 -0.66 -1.23 -9.03
CA VAL A 90 -1.28 0.01 -8.51
C VAL A 90 -2.13 -0.23 -7.26
N CYS A 91 -3.14 -1.09 -7.34
CA CYS A 91 -4.03 -1.40 -6.21
C CYS A 91 -4.64 -2.80 -6.35
N ARG A 92 -5.43 -3.23 -5.36
CA ARG A 92 -6.09 -4.55 -5.39
C ARG A 92 -7.13 -4.66 -6.50
N ALA A 93 -7.93 -3.62 -6.72
CA ALA A 93 -8.97 -3.60 -7.77
C ALA A 93 -8.35 -3.70 -9.17
N TRP A 94 -7.34 -2.86 -9.46
CA TRP A 94 -6.66 -2.89 -10.75
C TRP A 94 -5.95 -4.23 -11.01
N ARG A 95 -5.37 -4.84 -9.98
CA ARG A 95 -4.80 -6.19 -10.07
C ARG A 95 -5.84 -7.22 -10.47
N ALA A 96 -7.03 -7.19 -9.85
CA ALA A 96 -8.09 -8.13 -10.18
C ALA A 96 -8.52 -7.98 -11.64
N ILE A 97 -8.73 -6.74 -12.11
CA ILE A 97 -9.08 -6.43 -13.50
C ILE A 97 -7.95 -6.89 -14.44
N ALA A 98 -6.70 -6.49 -14.17
CA ALA A 98 -5.58 -6.81 -15.04
C ALA A 98 -5.39 -8.32 -15.21
N LEU A 99 -5.56 -9.11 -14.14
CA LEU A 99 -5.45 -10.57 -14.22
C LEU A 99 -6.59 -11.24 -14.98
N HIS A 100 -7.82 -10.71 -14.90
CA HIS A 100 -9.00 -11.27 -15.58
C HIS A 100 -9.19 -10.81 -17.03
N VAL A 101 -8.26 -10.01 -17.57
CA VAL A 101 -8.32 -9.53 -18.95
C VAL A 101 -7.13 -10.13 -19.72
N PRO A 102 -7.28 -11.32 -20.33
CA PRO A 102 -6.20 -12.01 -21.04
C PRO A 102 -5.58 -11.17 -22.16
N ALA A 103 -6.38 -10.32 -22.81
CA ALA A 103 -5.91 -9.44 -23.89
C ALA A 103 -4.78 -8.48 -23.48
N LEU A 104 -4.64 -8.16 -22.19
CA LEU A 104 -3.52 -7.34 -21.70
C LEU A 104 -2.18 -8.08 -21.77
N TRP A 105 -2.21 -9.42 -21.77
CA TRP A 105 -1.03 -10.28 -21.68
C TRP A 105 -0.70 -10.97 -23.01
N ALA A 106 -1.40 -10.64 -24.09
CA ALA A 106 -1.25 -11.32 -25.38
C ALA A 106 0.15 -11.11 -26.00
N ASP A 107 0.72 -9.92 -25.86
CA ASP A 107 2.00 -9.53 -26.47
C ASP A 107 3.15 -9.48 -25.45
N MET A 108 3.51 -10.66 -24.91
CA MET A 108 4.65 -10.82 -24.01
C MET A 108 5.89 -11.34 -24.76
N CYS A 109 7.03 -10.69 -24.55
CA CYS A 109 8.33 -11.16 -25.00
C CYS A 109 9.20 -11.56 -23.82
N LEU A 110 9.88 -12.71 -23.95
CA LEU A 110 10.87 -13.14 -23.00
C LEU A 110 12.21 -12.51 -23.36
N GLN A 111 12.78 -11.72 -22.45
CA GLN A 111 14.15 -11.29 -22.66
C GLN A 111 15.06 -12.48 -22.37
N GLY A 112 15.70 -13.01 -23.41
CA GLY A 112 16.65 -14.12 -23.29
C GLY A 112 17.79 -13.71 -22.38
N SER A 113 17.79 -14.19 -21.14
CA SER A 113 18.88 -13.99 -20.20
C SER A 113 19.98 -15.01 -20.47
N SER A 114 21.24 -14.61 -20.63
CA SER A 114 22.35 -15.56 -20.83
C SER A 114 22.58 -16.55 -19.68
N SER A 115 21.85 -16.43 -18.56
CA SER A 115 21.89 -17.32 -17.40
C SER A 115 20.71 -18.28 -17.35
N ALA A 116 20.98 -19.56 -17.07
CA ALA A 116 19.97 -20.59 -16.84
C ALA A 116 19.06 -20.31 -15.62
N SER A 117 19.58 -19.66 -14.57
CA SER A 117 18.82 -19.38 -13.35
C SER A 117 17.74 -18.30 -13.53
N GLN A 118 17.95 -17.38 -14.46
CA GLN A 118 17.02 -16.30 -14.76
C GLN A 118 15.91 -16.79 -15.69
N HIS A 119 16.20 -17.69 -16.63
CA HIS A 119 15.22 -18.39 -17.45
C HIS A 119 14.19 -19.15 -16.61
N GLU A 120 14.64 -19.93 -15.61
CA GLU A 120 13.75 -20.72 -14.77
C GLU A 120 12.78 -19.84 -13.95
N LYS A 121 13.30 -18.75 -13.34
CA LYS A 121 12.47 -17.77 -12.63
C LYS A 121 11.45 -17.10 -13.54
N THR A 122 11.87 -16.75 -14.75
CA THR A 122 11.01 -16.06 -15.73
C THR A 122 9.91 -17.00 -16.23
N LYS A 123 10.24 -18.28 -16.44
CA LYS A 123 9.29 -19.34 -16.78
C LYS A 123 8.28 -19.59 -15.67
N GLN A 124 8.74 -19.78 -14.42
CA GLN A 124 7.86 -19.98 -13.27
C GLN A 124 6.94 -18.77 -13.04
N MET A 125 7.48 -17.56 -13.24
CA MET A 125 6.68 -16.34 -13.21
C MET A 125 5.60 -16.40 -14.28
N LEU A 126 5.95 -16.54 -15.56
CA LEU A 126 4.98 -16.67 -16.66
C LEU A 126 3.90 -17.73 -16.40
N GLU A 127 4.27 -18.93 -16.00
CA GLU A 127 3.33 -20.02 -15.69
C GLU A 127 2.34 -19.61 -14.61
N SER A 128 2.81 -18.92 -13.56
CA SER A 128 1.94 -18.40 -12.51
C SER A 128 0.94 -17.35 -13.01
N TYR A 129 1.26 -16.61 -14.07
CA TYR A 129 0.36 -15.61 -14.67
C TYR A 129 -0.60 -16.23 -15.68
N LEU A 130 -0.11 -17.14 -16.54
CA LEU A 130 -0.95 -17.90 -17.46
C LEU A 130 -2.00 -18.74 -16.71
N SER A 131 -1.64 -19.30 -15.56
CA SER A 131 -2.58 -20.05 -14.69
C SER A 131 -3.63 -19.15 -14.03
N ARG A 132 -3.43 -17.83 -14.02
CA ARG A 132 -4.37 -16.86 -13.42
C ARG A 132 -5.25 -16.17 -14.45
N SER A 133 -4.94 -16.32 -15.74
CA SER A 133 -5.71 -15.73 -16.85
C SER A 133 -6.67 -16.73 -17.53
N ALA A 134 -6.71 -17.98 -17.08
CA ALA A 134 -7.66 -19.02 -17.50
C ALA A 134 -8.78 -19.18 -16.47
#